data_AF-A0A9E5NUY9-F1
#
_entry.id   AF-A0A9E5NUY9-F1
#
_cell.length_a   1.000
_cell.length_b   1.000
_cell.length_c   1.000
_cell.angle_alpha   90.00
_cell.angle_beta   90.00
_cell.angle_gamma   90.00
#
_symmetry.space_group_name_H-M   'P 1'
#
loop_
_entity.id
_entity.type
_entity.pdbx_description
1 polymer ?
#
loop_
_entity_poly.entity_id
_entity_poly.type
_entity_poly.pdbx_seq_one_letter_code
_entity_poly.pdbx_strand_id
1 'polypeptide(L)'
;MITAAELAEVRVQSVYEAVERLRPQWFTVRPPRYVTDPTPVVPVAFLDNNMLGDLDQLWTIVVSDAREIRYLDPRKATMRFGMEYNSGIIQVITR
;
A
#
# COMPACT_ATOMS: atom_id res chain seq x y z
N MET A 1 1.99 8.58 5.56
CA MET A 1 0.53 8.35 5.54
C MET A 1 -0.10 9.35 4.59
N ILE A 2 -1.30 9.03 4.13
CA ILE A 2 -2.20 9.87 3.34
C ILE A 2 -3.47 10.03 4.19
N THR A 3 -3.85 11.27 4.47
CA THR A 3 -5.01 11.61 5.30
C THR A 3 -6.27 11.87 4.47
N ALA A 4 -7.45 11.81 5.10
CA ALA A 4 -8.72 12.15 4.45
C ALA A 4 -8.72 13.56 3.81
N ALA A 5 -7.97 14.52 4.38
CA ALA A 5 -7.83 15.86 3.80
C ALA A 5 -7.09 15.81 2.46
N GLU A 6 -5.96 15.10 2.39
CA GLU A 6 -5.19 14.91 1.15
C GLU A 6 -6.00 14.12 0.10
N LEU A 7 -6.78 13.12 0.54
CA LEU A 7 -7.67 12.36 -0.35
C LEU A 7 -8.75 13.23 -1.00
N ALA A 8 -9.28 14.20 -0.26
CA ALA A 8 -10.30 15.13 -0.77
C ALA A 8 -9.75 16.08 -1.85
N GLU A 9 -8.45 16.40 -1.80
CA GLU A 9 -7.81 17.30 -2.77
C GLU A 9 -7.60 16.64 -4.14
N VAL A 10 -7.28 15.34 -4.17
CA VAL A 10 -6.84 14.63 -5.38
C VAL A 10 -7.97 14.22 -6.33
N ARG A 11 -9.23 14.31 -5.88
CA ARG A 11 -10.46 14.05 -6.68
C ARG A 11 -10.35 12.81 -7.57
N VAL A 12 -9.97 11.69 -6.98
CA VAL A 12 -9.90 10.37 -7.62
C VAL A 12 -11.02 9.47 -7.10
N GLN A 13 -11.21 8.30 -7.71
CA GLN A 13 -12.26 7.35 -7.28
C GLN A 13 -11.69 6.16 -6.54
N SER A 14 -10.48 5.71 -6.90
CA SER A 14 -9.84 4.56 -6.27
C SER A 14 -8.72 4.95 -5.31
N VAL A 15 -8.48 4.07 -4.34
CA VAL A 15 -7.31 4.20 -3.45
C VAL A 15 -6.00 4.06 -4.23
N TYR A 16 -5.96 3.20 -5.25
CA TYR A 16 -4.79 3.05 -6.11
C TYR A 16 -4.36 4.39 -6.71
N GLU A 17 -5.28 5.09 -7.39
CA GLU A 17 -5.00 6.40 -8.00
C GLU A 17 -4.57 7.45 -6.97
N ALA A 18 -5.16 7.39 -5.76
CA ALA A 18 -4.80 8.30 -4.68
C ALA A 18 -3.34 8.11 -4.26
N VAL A 19 -2.92 6.85 -4.07
CA VAL A 19 -1.53 6.51 -3.73
C VAL A 19 -0.60 6.86 -4.89
N GLU A 20 -0.99 6.57 -6.13
CA GLU A 20 -0.20 6.89 -7.32
C GLU A 20 0.10 8.38 -7.44
N ARG A 21 -0.91 9.24 -7.22
CA ARG A 21 -0.75 10.69 -7.32
C ARG A 21 -0.05 11.30 -6.12
N LEU A 22 -0.40 10.89 -4.91
CA LEU A 22 0.11 11.52 -3.70
C LEU A 22 1.47 10.97 -3.27
N ARG A 23 1.70 9.68 -3.46
CA ARG A 23 2.86 8.95 -2.95
C ARG A 23 3.31 7.84 -3.93
N PRO A 24 3.68 8.16 -5.18
CA PRO A 24 4.10 7.16 -6.17
C PRO A 24 5.29 6.32 -5.70
N GLN A 25 6.14 6.89 -4.84
CA GLN A 25 7.27 6.21 -4.21
C GLN A 25 6.89 5.02 -3.31
N TRP A 26 5.61 4.85 -2.95
CA TRP A 26 5.16 3.68 -2.20
C TRP A 26 5.02 2.44 -3.08
N PHE A 27 4.84 2.62 -4.39
CA PHE A 27 4.87 1.53 -5.37
C PHE A 27 6.28 1.14 -5.79
N THR A 28 7.32 1.77 -5.21
CA THR A 28 8.70 1.50 -5.59
C THR A 28 9.09 0.06 -5.26
N VAL A 29 9.26 -0.70 -6.33
CA VAL A 29 9.97 -1.97 -6.39
C VAL A 29 11.38 -1.77 -5.87
N ARG A 30 11.74 -2.44 -4.78
CA ARG A 30 13.16 -2.55 -4.41
C ARG A 30 13.83 -3.53 -5.38
N PRO A 31 15.07 -3.27 -5.82
CA PRO A 31 15.80 -4.24 -6.62
C PRO A 31 15.85 -5.57 -5.85
N PRO A 32 15.66 -6.71 -6.55
CA PRO A 32 15.65 -8.01 -5.91
C PRO A 32 16.95 -8.20 -5.11
N ARG A 33 16.82 -8.71 -3.88
CA ARG A 33 17.97 -8.90 -2.99
C ARG A 33 18.92 -10.00 -3.49
N TYR A 34 18.47 -10.82 -4.44
CA TYR A 34 19.22 -11.93 -5.02
C TYR A 34 19.11 -11.88 -6.55
N VAL A 35 20.24 -12.10 -7.24
CA VAL A 35 20.30 -12.16 -8.71
C VAL A 35 19.46 -13.31 -9.27
N THR A 36 19.20 -14.34 -8.46
CA THR A 36 18.49 -15.57 -8.84
C THR A 36 16.97 -15.51 -8.74
N ASP A 37 16.40 -14.46 -8.13
CA ASP A 37 14.95 -14.27 -8.09
C ASP A 37 14.61 -12.85 -8.59
N PRO A 38 14.28 -12.70 -9.87
CA PRO A 38 14.06 -11.39 -10.50
C PRO A 38 12.73 -10.75 -10.10
N THR A 39 11.95 -11.36 -9.20
CA THR A 39 10.62 -10.86 -8.85
C THR A 39 10.72 -9.50 -8.16
N PRO A 40 10.10 -8.45 -8.73
CA PRO A 40 9.95 -7.15 -8.09
C PRO A 40 9.41 -7.29 -6.66
N VAL A 41 10.16 -6.81 -5.66
CA VAL A 41 9.66 -6.81 -4.28
C VAL A 41 8.68 -5.64 -4.14
N VAL A 42 7.40 -5.92 -4.37
CA VAL A 42 6.29 -4.95 -4.25
C VAL A 42 5.57 -5.09 -2.91
N PRO A 43 5.07 -3.99 -2.32
CA PRO A 43 4.27 -4.05 -1.09
C PRO A 43 2.95 -4.80 -1.29
N VAL A 44 2.46 -5.39 -0.20
CA VAL A 44 1.15 -6.08 -0.16
C VAL A 44 0.05 -5.09 0.24
N ALA A 45 -1.12 -5.18 -0.39
CA ALA A 45 -2.30 -4.40 -0.07
C ALA A 45 -3.08 -5.01 1.12
N PHE A 46 -3.45 -4.14 2.06
CA PHE A 46 -4.25 -4.48 3.23
C PHE A 46 -5.44 -3.52 3.34
N LEU A 47 -6.59 -4.07 3.74
CA LEU A 47 -7.77 -3.31 4.16
C LEU A 47 -7.98 -3.53 5.65
N ASP A 48 -7.82 -2.47 6.43
CA ASP A 48 -7.69 -2.46 7.87
C ASP A 48 -6.60 -3.47 8.29
N ASN A 49 -6.98 -4.61 8.89
CA ASN A 49 -6.03 -5.66 9.26
C ASN A 49 -6.16 -6.92 8.39
N ASN A 50 -6.95 -6.86 7.31
CA ASN A 50 -7.17 -7.97 6.40
C ASN A 50 -6.24 -7.86 5.19
N MET A 51 -5.53 -8.94 4.88
CA MET A 51 -4.71 -9.03 3.68
C MET A 51 -5.64 -9.13 2.46
N LEU A 52 -5.46 -8.22 1.50
CA LEU A 52 -6.14 -8.32 0.20
C LEU A 52 -5.29 -9.04 -0.84
N GLY A 53 -3.97 -8.83 -0.81
CA GLY A 53 -3.02 -9.39 -1.76
C GLY A 53 -2.27 -8.32 -2.51
N ASP A 54 -2.24 -8.41 -3.83
CA ASP A 54 -1.44 -7.51 -4.66
C ASP A 54 -1.99 -6.07 -4.66
N LEU A 55 -1.15 -5.14 -5.12
CA LEU A 55 -1.51 -3.73 -5.24
C LEU A 55 -2.72 -3.48 -6.13
N ASP A 56 -3.01 -4.39 -7.07
CA ASP A 56 -4.20 -4.30 -7.91
C ASP A 56 -5.50 -4.30 -7.12
N GLN A 57 -5.51 -4.90 -5.92
CA GLN A 57 -6.67 -4.88 -5.05
C GLN A 57 -7.04 -3.46 -4.59
N LEU A 58 -6.10 -2.51 -4.60
CA LEU A 58 -6.36 -1.10 -4.27
C LEU A 58 -7.29 -0.41 -5.28
N TRP A 59 -7.43 -0.93 -6.50
CA TRP A 59 -8.40 -0.43 -7.48
C TRP A 59 -9.85 -0.70 -7.06
N THR A 60 -10.06 -1.76 -6.29
CA THR A 60 -11.40 -2.18 -5.85
C THR A 60 -11.93 -1.35 -4.69
N ILE A 61 -11.06 -0.59 -4.01
CA ILE A 61 -11.42 0.22 -2.85
C ILE A 61 -11.73 1.64 -3.29
N VAL A 62 -12.94 2.09 -2.97
CA VAL A 62 -13.36 3.47 -3.22
C VAL A 62 -12.68 4.40 -2.23
N VAL A 63 -12.11 5.50 -2.72
CA VAL A 63 -11.36 6.46 -1.90
C VAL A 63 -12.24 7.13 -0.82
N SER A 64 -13.55 7.24 -1.05
CA SER A 64 -14.51 7.80 -0.08
C SER A 64 -14.63 6.97 1.20
N ASP A 65 -14.38 5.67 1.09
CA ASP A 65 -14.47 4.71 2.19
C ASP A 65 -13.17 4.64 2.98
N ALA A 66 -12.07 5.10 2.39
CA ALA A 66 -10.77 5.21 3.04
C ALA A 66 -10.72 6.44 3.97
N ARG A 67 -10.50 6.19 5.25
CA ARG A 67 -10.19 7.21 6.25
C ARG A 67 -8.74 7.67 6.16
N GLU A 68 -7.83 6.72 5.99
CA GLU A 68 -6.40 6.97 5.95
C GLU A 68 -5.70 5.85 5.17
N ILE A 69 -4.60 6.16 4.48
CA ILE A 69 -3.74 5.15 3.85
C ILE A 69 -2.33 5.25 4.43
N ARG A 70 -1.77 4.13 4.85
CA ARG A 70 -0.46 4.04 5.48
C ARG A 70 0.43 3.09 4.72
N TYR A 71 1.64 3.54 4.42
CA TYR A 71 2.72 2.64 4.05
C TYR A 71 3.48 2.20 5.30
N LEU A 72 3.55 0.89 5.52
CA LEU A 72 4.45 0.28 6.46
C LEU A 72 5.69 -0.19 5.70
N ASP A 73 6.84 0.36 6.08
CA ASP A 73 8.12 -0.11 5.58
C ASP A 73 8.35 -1.59 5.98
N PRO A 74 9.21 -2.32 5.26
CA PRO A 74 9.53 -3.71 5.55
C PRO A 74 9.79 -4.04 7.02
N ARG A 75 10.50 -3.16 7.75
CA ARG A 75 10.82 -3.41 9.16
C ARG A 75 9.56 -3.33 10.02
N LYS A 76 8.71 -2.31 9.81
CA LYS A 76 7.43 -2.20 10.53
C LYS A 76 6.44 -3.28 10.13
N ALA A 77 6.37 -3.62 8.84
CA ALA A 77 5.51 -4.67 8.33
C ALA A 77 5.88 -6.02 8.95
N THR A 78 7.16 -6.38 8.96
CA THR A 78 7.64 -7.62 9.57
C THR A 78 7.42 -7.69 11.08
N MET A 79 7.59 -6.57 11.79
CA MET A 79 7.32 -6.51 13.24
C MET A 79 5.83 -6.65 13.59
N ARG A 80 4.91 -6.22 12.72
CA ARG A 80 3.47 -6.21 13.02
C ARG A 80 2.71 -7.39 12.44
N PHE A 81 3.06 -7.82 11.23
CA PHE A 81 2.31 -8.81 10.46
C PHE A 81 3.11 -10.09 10.19
N GLY A 82 4.44 -10.08 10.33
CA GLY A 82 5.30 -11.26 10.17
C GLY A 82 6.28 -11.18 9.01
N MET A 83 7.23 -12.12 8.96
CA MET A 83 8.39 -12.08 8.04
C MET A 83 8.04 -12.17 6.55
N GLU A 84 6.84 -12.66 6.20
CA GLU A 84 6.34 -12.73 4.84
C GLU A 84 6.15 -11.35 4.20
N TYR A 85 5.89 -10.30 5.00
CA TYR A 85 5.67 -8.92 4.52
C TYR A 85 6.96 -8.09 4.46
N ASN A 86 8.08 -8.73 4.14
CA ASN A 86 9.39 -8.07 4.03
C ASN A 86 9.50 -7.08 2.84
N SER A 87 8.48 -7.01 2.00
CA SER A 87 8.34 -6.02 0.92
C SER A 87 7.70 -4.70 1.39
N GLY A 88 7.06 -4.70 2.55
CA GLY A 88 6.25 -3.60 3.06
C GLY A 88 4.76 -3.81 2.81
N ILE A 89 3.93 -2.97 3.40
CA ILE A 89 2.46 -3.06 3.31
C ILE A 89 1.90 -1.68 2.97
N ILE A 90 0.92 -1.64 2.07
CA ILE A 90 0.01 -0.49 1.92
C ILE A 90 -1.29 -0.84 2.62
N GLN A 91 -1.50 -0.24 3.78
CA GLN A 91 -2.66 -0.44 4.62
C GLN A 91 -3.67 0.69 4.39
N VAL A 92 -4.86 0.32 3.96
CA VAL A 92 -6.02 1.23 3.84
C VAL A 92 -6.84 1.08 5.10
N ILE A 93 -7.09 2.17 5.81
CA ILE A 93 -7.91 2.18 7.01
C ILE A 93 -9.27 2.77 6.63
N THR A 94 -10.35 2.04 6.90
CA THR A 94 -11.72 2.49 6.61
C THR A 94 -12.30 3.34 7.74
N ARG A 95 -13.47 3.95 7.51
CA ARG A 95 -14.15 4.83 8.47
C ARG A 95 -14.97 4.07 9.50
#